data_AF-A0A9X1SC36-F1
#
_entry.id   AF-A0A9X1SC36-F1
#
_cell.length_a   1.000
_cell.length_b   1.000
_cell.length_c   1.000
_cell.angle_alpha   90.00
_cell.angle_beta   90.00
_cell.angle_gamma   90.00
#
_symmetry.space_group_name_H-M   'P 1'
#
loop_
_entity.id
_entity.type
_entity.pdbx_description
1 polymer ?
#
loop_
_entity_poly.entity_id
_entity_poly.type
_entity_poly.pdbx_seq_one_letter_code
_entity_poly.pdbx_strand_id
1 'polypeptide(L)'
;MNSSASTRTQRANGSSSLVGLSKVMARLLPRQISDELALALAEMKQKGIKAGIAAGFMVAALLCLAALGVALIAAAILGLATVMPAWLAALLVAALFLVIAGVAALVGISRFKKTMPLLPEDALRGVRYDLGVLKEGRSFDPATLDAPKQPKPKDEGKGKQEKPEDAVHKPTPEELRIRLRQRREHMAAVRDGLGEKADVKKQMSDLKARRSASRRRPGSTSADGTASPDGTRGTADEIGTMLRERKQPLAVLGASLVAMGILLRRLMRK
;
A
#
# COMPACT_ATOMS: atom_id res chain seq x y z
N MET A 1 -39.30 -0.27 64.68
CA MET A 1 -40.13 0.40 63.66
C MET A 1 -39.17 1.14 62.72
N ASN A 2 -38.36 0.44 61.93
CA ASN A 2 -38.68 -0.26 60.67
C ASN A 2 -38.89 0.71 59.51
N SER A 3 -37.87 0.86 58.66
CA SER A 3 -37.97 1.29 57.25
C SER A 3 -36.71 0.88 56.50
N SER A 4 -36.61 -0.41 56.15
CA SER A 4 -35.57 -0.92 55.25
C SER A 4 -36.00 -0.72 53.80
N ALA A 5 -35.57 0.39 53.18
CA ALA A 5 -35.89 0.69 51.77
C ALA A 5 -34.86 0.07 50.81
N SER A 6 -35.19 -1.13 50.34
CA SER A 6 -34.39 -1.94 49.41
C SER A 6 -33.86 -1.17 48.20
N THR A 7 -32.53 -1.09 48.05
CA THR A 7 -31.86 -0.67 46.81
C THR A 7 -32.05 -1.74 45.73
N ARG A 8 -33.20 -1.71 45.04
CA ARG A 8 -33.49 -2.61 43.91
C ARG A 8 -32.62 -2.25 42.70
N THR A 9 -31.43 -2.84 42.63
CA THR A 9 -30.60 -2.86 41.41
C THR A 9 -31.39 -3.52 40.27
N GLN A 10 -31.90 -2.72 39.34
CA GLN A 10 -32.67 -3.20 38.19
C GLN A 10 -31.74 -3.87 37.17
N ARG A 11 -31.50 -5.17 37.34
CA ARG A 11 -30.80 -6.02 36.37
C ARG A 11 -31.65 -6.16 35.10
N ALA A 12 -31.46 -5.27 34.13
CA ALA A 12 -32.06 -5.39 32.81
C ALA A 12 -31.28 -6.43 31.96
N ASN A 13 -31.96 -7.54 31.67
CA ASN A 13 -31.59 -8.68 30.81
C ASN A 13 -30.27 -8.63 30.00
N GLY A 14 -29.34 -9.51 30.37
CA GLY A 14 -28.11 -9.78 29.63
C GLY A 14 -28.28 -10.75 28.45
N SER A 15 -28.92 -10.32 27.37
CA SER A 15 -28.89 -11.03 26.07
C SER A 15 -28.69 -10.12 24.84
N SER A 16 -28.61 -8.81 25.05
CA SER A 16 -28.31 -7.80 24.02
C SER A 16 -26.90 -7.17 24.14
N SER A 17 -26.10 -7.59 25.13
CA SER A 17 -24.79 -6.99 25.45
C SER A 17 -23.74 -7.11 24.34
N LEU A 18 -23.58 -8.30 23.73
CA LEU A 18 -22.59 -8.52 22.67
C LEU A 18 -22.93 -7.75 21.38
N VAL A 19 -24.21 -7.67 21.02
CA VAL A 19 -24.69 -6.93 19.83
C VAL A 19 -24.68 -5.41 20.09
N GLY A 20 -24.92 -4.98 21.32
CA GLY A 20 -24.76 -3.59 21.74
C GLY A 20 -23.29 -3.15 21.69
N LEU A 21 -22.37 -3.94 22.26
CA LEU A 21 -20.94 -3.66 22.27
C LEU A 21 -20.36 -3.61 20.85
N SER A 22 -20.68 -4.57 19.97
CA SER A 22 -20.20 -4.55 18.59
C SER A 22 -20.73 -3.34 17.81
N LYS A 23 -21.99 -2.94 18.03
CA LYS A 23 -22.59 -1.74 17.41
C LYS A 23 -21.99 -0.42 17.92
N VAL A 24 -21.59 -0.35 19.20
CA VAL A 24 -20.87 0.80 19.76
C VAL A 24 -19.43 0.86 19.27
N MET A 25 -18.71 -0.26 19.27
CA MET A 25 -17.33 -0.33 18.73
C MET A 25 -17.31 0.03 17.24
N ALA A 26 -18.20 -0.53 16.41
CA ALA A 26 -18.31 -0.20 14.99
C ALA A 26 -18.63 1.28 14.72
N ARG A 27 -19.22 2.00 15.68
CA ARG A 27 -19.50 3.44 15.60
C ARG A 27 -18.34 4.32 16.10
N LEU A 28 -17.50 3.82 17.01
CA LEU A 28 -16.40 4.58 17.62
C LEU A 28 -15.06 4.38 16.89
N LEU A 29 -14.73 3.16 16.48
CA LEU A 29 -13.46 2.82 15.81
C LEU A 29 -13.12 3.73 14.60
N PRO A 30 -14.05 4.02 13.66
CA PRO A 30 -13.74 4.86 12.50
C PRO A 30 -13.30 6.28 12.89
N ARG A 31 -13.84 6.80 14.01
CA ARG A 31 -13.55 8.15 14.49
C ARG A 31 -12.23 8.22 15.25
N GLN A 32 -11.93 7.22 16.08
CA GLN A 32 -10.60 7.10 16.70
C GLN A 32 -9.51 6.97 15.62
N ILE A 33 -9.74 6.17 14.58
CA ILE A 33 -8.79 6.04 13.46
C ILE A 33 -8.63 7.39 12.72
N SER A 34 -9.71 8.15 12.48
CA SER A 34 -9.58 9.47 11.85
C SER A 34 -8.82 10.47 12.72
N ASP A 35 -8.98 10.42 14.04
CA ASP A 35 -8.35 11.34 14.98
C ASP A 35 -6.84 11.03 15.13
N GLU A 36 -6.47 9.75 15.23
CA GLU A 36 -5.06 9.29 15.21
C GLU A 36 -4.37 9.64 13.87
N LEU A 37 -5.06 9.46 12.74
CA LEU A 37 -4.54 9.87 11.43
C LEU A 37 -4.40 11.40 11.34
N ALA A 38 -5.34 12.18 11.87
CA ALA A 38 -5.25 13.64 11.89
C ALA A 38 -4.08 14.12 12.76
N LEU A 39 -3.84 13.48 13.91
CA LEU A 39 -2.70 13.76 14.78
C LEU A 39 -1.37 13.40 14.08
N ALA A 40 -1.27 12.21 13.49
CA ALA A 40 -0.09 11.78 12.74
C ALA A 40 0.19 12.71 11.55
N LEU A 41 -0.83 13.16 10.83
CA LEU A 41 -0.69 14.15 9.75
C LEU A 41 -0.25 15.52 10.25
N ALA A 42 -0.76 15.98 11.40
CA ALA A 42 -0.33 17.23 12.02
C ALA A 42 1.15 17.17 12.45
N GLU A 43 1.58 16.07 13.08
CA GLU A 43 2.98 15.84 13.41
C GLU A 43 3.87 15.73 12.17
N MET A 44 3.47 14.95 11.17
CA MET A 44 4.20 14.81 9.90
C MET A 44 4.32 16.15 9.18
N LYS A 45 3.31 17.02 9.23
CA LYS A 45 3.38 18.38 8.70
C LYS A 45 4.39 19.24 9.47
N GLN A 46 4.38 19.22 10.80
CA GLN A 46 5.36 19.99 11.60
C GLN A 46 6.80 19.48 11.43
N LYS A 47 7.00 18.17 11.47
CA LYS A 47 8.29 17.51 11.24
C LYS A 47 8.77 17.74 9.80
N GLY A 48 7.85 17.64 8.83
CA GLY A 48 8.10 17.87 7.40
C GLY A 48 8.48 19.31 7.06
N ILE A 49 7.88 20.32 7.71
CA ILE A 49 8.30 21.73 7.55
C ILE A 49 9.74 21.93 8.07
N LYS A 50 10.06 21.41 9.26
CA LYS A 50 11.42 21.49 9.83
C LYS A 50 12.45 20.78 8.94
N ALA A 51 12.15 19.57 8.48
CA ALA A 51 12.99 18.82 7.55
C ALA A 51 13.13 19.53 6.19
N GLY A 52 12.05 20.14 5.68
CA GLY A 52 12.05 20.90 4.43
C GLY A 52 12.91 22.17 4.51
N ILE A 53 12.89 22.89 5.63
CA ILE A 53 13.77 24.03 5.88
C ILE A 53 15.24 23.57 5.92
N ALA A 54 15.54 22.51 6.66
CA ALA A 54 16.89 21.94 6.72
C ALA A 54 17.39 21.47 5.34
N ALA A 55 16.54 20.79 4.56
CA ALA A 55 16.84 20.39 3.19
C ALA A 55 17.06 21.61 2.27
N GLY A 56 16.26 22.67 2.43
CA GLY A 56 16.44 23.94 1.72
C GLY A 56 17.79 24.59 1.99
N PHE A 57 18.22 24.66 3.25
CA PHE A 57 19.56 25.14 3.62
C PHE A 57 20.68 24.23 3.09
N MET A 58 20.50 22.91 3.10
CA MET A 58 21.47 21.98 2.49
C MET A 58 21.61 22.20 0.98
N VAL A 59 20.51 22.40 0.25
CA VAL A 59 20.55 22.74 -1.18
C VAL A 59 21.24 24.08 -1.41
N ALA A 60 20.92 25.12 -0.61
CA ALA A 60 21.58 26.42 -0.70
C ALA A 60 23.09 26.32 -0.43
N ALA A 61 23.51 25.58 0.59
CA ALA A 61 24.92 25.36 0.92
C ALA A 61 25.66 24.62 -0.21
N LEU A 62 25.05 23.60 -0.81
CA LEU A 62 25.62 22.90 -1.97
C LEU A 62 25.77 23.81 -3.20
N LEU A 63 24.79 24.69 -3.45
CA LEU A 63 24.88 25.69 -4.52
C LEU A 63 25.99 26.71 -4.26
N CYS A 64 26.12 27.21 -3.03
CA CYS A 64 27.23 28.10 -2.65
C CYS A 64 28.60 27.42 -2.78
N LEU A 65 28.72 26.15 -2.37
CA LEU A 65 29.96 25.37 -2.54
C LEU A 65 30.29 25.13 -4.02
N ALA A 66 29.30 24.85 -4.86
CA ALA A 66 29.49 24.71 -6.30
C ALA A 66 29.95 26.03 -6.95
N ALA A 67 29.32 27.15 -6.59
CA ALA A 67 29.71 28.48 -7.07
C ALA A 67 31.13 28.88 -6.60
N LEU A 68 31.49 28.58 -5.36
CA LEU A 68 32.84 28.76 -4.83
C LEU A 68 33.86 27.90 -5.58
N GLY A 69 33.52 26.64 -5.89
CA GLY A 69 34.37 25.77 -6.70
C GLY A 69 34.65 26.35 -8.09
N VAL A 70 33.63 26.86 -8.78
CA VAL A 70 33.79 27.55 -10.08
C VAL A 70 34.67 28.80 -9.95
N ALA A 71 34.46 29.62 -8.91
CA ALA A 71 35.27 30.81 -8.67
C ALA A 71 36.75 30.48 -8.38
N LEU A 72 37.02 29.42 -7.60
CA LEU A 72 38.38 28.95 -7.33
C LEU A 72 39.07 28.36 -8.56
N ILE A 73 38.34 27.63 -9.41
CA ILE A 73 38.86 27.13 -10.69
C ILE A 73 39.22 28.32 -11.60
N ALA A 74 38.33 29.31 -11.73
CA ALA A 74 38.59 30.52 -12.52
C ALA A 74 39.80 31.31 -11.98
N ALA A 75 39.90 31.49 -10.65
CA ALA A 75 41.04 32.14 -10.02
C ALA A 75 42.37 31.38 -10.24
N ALA A 76 42.36 30.04 -10.18
CA ALA A 76 43.53 29.21 -10.46
C ALA A 76 43.98 29.33 -11.91
N ILE A 77 43.04 29.32 -12.87
CA ILE A 77 43.33 29.51 -14.30
C ILE A 77 43.91 30.91 -14.55
N LEU A 78 43.29 31.96 -14.02
CA LEU A 78 43.75 33.35 -14.19
C LEU A 78 45.11 33.59 -13.53
N GLY A 79 45.33 33.04 -12.33
CA GLY A 79 46.62 33.13 -11.63
C GLY A 79 47.73 32.43 -12.41
N LEU A 80 47.49 31.21 -12.91
CA LEU A 80 48.47 30.47 -13.71
C LEU A 80 48.67 31.09 -15.10
N ALA A 81 47.66 31.76 -15.66
CA ALA A 81 47.76 32.51 -16.92
C ALA A 81 48.68 33.75 -16.86
N THR A 82 49.16 34.14 -15.67
CA THR A 82 50.19 35.20 -15.54
C THR A 82 51.59 34.74 -15.97
N VAL A 83 51.85 33.43 -15.97
CA VAL A 83 53.16 32.83 -16.30
C VAL A 83 53.16 31.96 -17.56
N MET A 84 51.98 31.66 -18.13
CA MET A 84 51.84 30.86 -19.35
C MET A 84 50.54 31.23 -20.11
N PRO A 85 50.38 30.82 -21.39
CA PRO A 85 49.14 31.08 -22.12
C PRO A 85 47.89 30.52 -21.43
N ALA A 86 46.80 31.30 -21.41
CA ALA A 86 45.58 30.96 -20.69
C ALA A 86 44.94 29.62 -21.10
N TRP A 87 45.07 29.22 -22.37
CA TRP A 87 44.58 27.92 -22.85
C TRP A 87 45.34 26.75 -22.22
N LEU A 88 46.65 26.89 -22.00
CA LEU A 88 47.49 25.86 -21.38
C LEU A 88 47.23 25.79 -19.87
N ALA A 89 47.07 26.96 -19.23
CA ALA A 89 46.67 27.05 -17.83
C ALA A 89 45.31 26.35 -17.57
N ALA A 90 44.32 26.56 -18.44
CA ALA A 90 43.03 25.88 -18.37
C ALA A 90 43.15 24.35 -18.50
N LEU A 91 43.98 23.86 -19.43
CA LEU A 91 44.22 22.42 -19.60
C LEU A 91 44.91 21.80 -18.38
N LEU A 92 45.89 22.47 -17.76
CA LEU A 92 46.57 21.96 -16.56
C LEU A 92 45.65 21.91 -15.35
N VAL A 93 44.83 22.95 -15.13
CA VAL A 93 43.83 22.94 -14.04
C VAL A 93 42.78 21.84 -14.29
N ALA A 94 42.30 21.68 -15.54
CA ALA A 94 41.39 20.60 -15.89
C ALA A 94 42.00 19.20 -15.66
N ALA A 95 43.27 18.99 -16.02
CA ALA A 95 43.98 17.74 -15.79
C ALA A 95 44.14 17.42 -14.28
N LEU A 96 44.45 18.44 -13.46
CA LEU A 96 44.52 18.29 -12.00
C LEU A 96 43.17 17.86 -11.42
N PHE A 97 42.08 18.53 -11.80
CA PHE A 97 40.73 18.15 -11.36
C PHE A 97 40.29 16.77 -11.87
N LEU A 98 40.71 16.36 -13.08
CA LEU A 98 40.45 15.02 -13.61
C LEU A 98 41.12 13.93 -12.77
N VAL A 99 42.37 14.14 -12.34
CA VAL A 99 43.08 13.21 -11.43
C VAL A 99 42.37 13.13 -10.08
N ILE A 100 42.01 14.28 -9.48
CA ILE A 100 41.28 14.32 -8.20
C ILE A 100 39.94 13.60 -8.32
N ALA A 101 39.17 13.85 -9.38
CA ALA A 101 37.90 13.20 -9.65
C ALA A 101 38.06 11.68 -9.88
N GLY A 102 39.10 11.25 -10.59
CA GLY A 102 39.41 9.84 -10.80
C GLY A 102 39.72 9.11 -9.49
N VAL A 103 40.55 9.69 -8.62
CA VAL A 103 40.85 9.14 -7.28
C VAL A 103 39.58 9.10 -6.42
N ALA A 104 38.79 10.18 -6.40
CA ALA A 104 37.53 10.23 -5.65
C ALA A 104 36.53 9.17 -6.14
N ALA A 105 36.41 8.98 -7.46
CA ALA A 105 35.55 7.95 -8.04
C ALA A 105 36.05 6.52 -7.69
N LEU A 106 37.35 6.25 -7.77
CA LEU A 106 37.95 4.98 -7.38
C LEU A 106 37.69 4.65 -5.90
N VAL A 107 37.86 5.64 -5.01
CA VAL A 107 37.55 5.49 -3.58
C VAL A 107 36.05 5.29 -3.37
N GLY A 108 35.21 6.09 -4.03
CA GLY A 108 33.75 5.99 -3.96
C GLY A 108 33.24 4.61 -4.37
N ILE A 109 33.66 4.10 -5.54
CA ILE A 109 33.35 2.75 -6.02
C ILE A 109 33.86 1.69 -5.04
N SER A 110 35.09 1.84 -4.53
CA SER A 110 35.69 0.90 -3.59
C SER A 110 34.96 0.83 -2.25
N ARG A 111 34.37 1.93 -1.79
CA ARG A 111 33.52 1.96 -0.58
C ARG A 111 32.11 1.45 -0.89
N PHE A 112 31.52 1.86 -2.00
CA PHE A 112 30.18 1.43 -2.43
C PHE A 112 30.07 -0.09 -2.64
N LYS A 113 31.11 -0.70 -3.23
CA LYS A 113 31.21 -2.16 -3.36
C LYS A 113 31.34 -2.89 -2.03
N LYS A 114 31.90 -2.26 -0.99
CA LYS A 114 31.97 -2.82 0.38
C LYS A 114 30.67 -2.64 1.17
N THR A 115 29.79 -1.73 0.76
CA THR A 115 28.45 -1.54 1.34
C THR A 115 27.36 -2.33 0.61
N MET A 116 27.71 -3.16 -0.38
CA MET A 116 26.82 -4.21 -0.88
C MET A 116 26.99 -5.49 -0.03
N PRO A 117 25.91 -6.24 0.25
CA PRO A 117 24.60 -6.17 -0.38
C PRO A 117 23.68 -5.06 0.19
N LEU A 118 23.29 -4.11 -0.66
CA LEU A 118 22.23 -3.13 -0.37
C LEU A 118 20.82 -3.78 -0.45
N LEU A 119 20.76 -5.02 -0.91
CA LEU A 119 19.60 -5.88 -0.85
C LEU A 119 19.65 -6.64 0.49
N PRO A 120 18.78 -6.35 1.48
CA PRO A 120 18.66 -7.17 2.67
C PRO A 120 18.26 -8.60 2.26
N GLU A 121 19.22 -9.52 2.26
CA GLU A 121 19.06 -10.88 1.74
C GLU A 121 17.95 -11.63 2.49
N ASP A 122 17.85 -11.41 3.80
CA ASP A 122 16.80 -11.94 4.67
C ASP A 122 15.40 -11.43 4.32
N ALA A 123 15.25 -10.14 3.97
CA ALA A 123 13.97 -9.58 3.57
C ALA A 123 13.56 -10.08 2.17
N LEU A 124 14.52 -10.20 1.24
CA LEU A 124 14.28 -10.84 -0.06
C LEU A 124 13.92 -12.32 0.10
N ARG A 125 14.57 -13.03 1.04
CA ARG A 125 14.25 -14.41 1.40
C ARG A 125 12.84 -14.54 1.98
N GLY A 126 12.44 -13.65 2.89
CA GLY A 126 11.08 -13.59 3.45
C GLY A 126 10.03 -13.42 2.36
N VAL A 127 10.19 -12.43 1.48
CA VAL A 127 9.27 -12.21 0.34
C VAL A 127 9.21 -13.42 -0.60
N ARG A 128 10.35 -14.08 -0.88
CA ARG A 128 10.38 -15.32 -1.68
C ARG A 128 9.70 -16.50 -0.96
N TYR A 129 9.84 -16.61 0.35
CA TYR A 129 9.15 -17.60 1.17
C TYR A 129 7.64 -17.39 1.15
N ASP A 130 7.16 -16.18 1.38
CA ASP A 130 5.73 -15.85 1.37
C ASP A 130 5.10 -16.13 -0.01
N LEU A 131 5.79 -15.76 -1.09
CA LEU A 131 5.36 -16.08 -2.46
C LEU A 131 5.39 -17.58 -2.75
N GLY A 132 6.37 -18.31 -2.21
CA GLY A 132 6.45 -19.77 -2.28
C GLY A 132 5.27 -20.45 -1.58
N VAL A 133 4.98 -20.06 -0.35
CA VAL A 133 3.82 -20.56 0.43
C VAL A 133 2.49 -20.19 -0.24
N LEU A 134 2.36 -18.99 -0.82
CA LEU A 134 1.16 -18.58 -1.57
C LEU A 134 0.94 -19.40 -2.85
N LYS A 135 2.02 -19.87 -3.49
CA LYS A 135 1.98 -20.62 -4.76
C LYS A 135 1.87 -22.13 -4.56
N GLU A 136 2.55 -22.68 -3.56
CA GLU A 136 2.79 -24.12 -3.37
C GLU A 136 2.24 -24.64 -2.02
N GLY A 137 1.71 -23.75 -1.18
CA GLY A 137 1.01 -24.11 0.06
C GLY A 137 1.90 -24.82 1.07
N ARG A 138 1.32 -25.81 1.78
CA ARG A 138 2.03 -26.63 2.78
C ARG A 138 3.10 -27.57 2.19
N SER A 139 3.16 -27.70 0.87
CA SER A 139 4.20 -28.43 0.14
C SER A 139 5.39 -27.56 -0.27
N PHE A 140 5.37 -26.26 0.03
CA PHE A 140 6.53 -25.39 -0.21
C PHE A 140 7.70 -25.77 0.71
N ASP A 141 8.82 -26.16 0.12
CA ASP A 141 10.06 -26.45 0.85
C ASP A 141 10.96 -25.20 0.92
N PRO A 142 11.16 -24.59 2.11
CA PRO A 142 12.01 -23.42 2.28
C PRO A 142 13.49 -23.67 1.98
N ALA A 143 13.98 -24.92 2.00
CA ALA A 143 15.37 -25.24 1.67
C ALA A 143 15.70 -24.94 0.19
N THR A 144 14.68 -24.90 -0.69
CA THR A 144 14.84 -24.55 -2.10
C THR A 144 15.27 -23.09 -2.34
N LEU A 145 15.11 -22.21 -1.34
CA LEU A 145 15.49 -20.79 -1.44
C LEU A 145 16.99 -20.53 -1.28
N ASP A 146 17.69 -21.42 -0.59
CA ASP A 146 19.13 -21.31 -0.28
C ASP A 146 20.00 -22.23 -1.15
N ALA A 147 19.38 -23.19 -1.84
CA ALA A 147 20.09 -24.18 -2.63
C ALA A 147 20.87 -23.50 -3.78
N PRO A 148 22.22 -23.63 -3.84
CA PRO A 148 22.98 -23.13 -4.97
C PRO A 148 22.51 -23.85 -6.24
N LYS A 149 22.20 -23.06 -7.27
CA LYS A 149 21.57 -23.49 -8.52
C LYS A 149 22.38 -24.60 -9.20
N GLN A 150 22.05 -25.85 -8.91
CA GLN A 150 22.79 -27.01 -9.43
C GLN A 150 22.73 -27.00 -10.97
N PRO A 151 23.86 -27.23 -11.66
CA PRO A 151 23.85 -27.37 -13.11
C PRO A 151 23.07 -28.63 -13.47
N LYS A 152 21.98 -28.47 -14.23
CA LYS A 152 21.22 -29.63 -14.74
C LYS A 152 22.16 -30.51 -15.57
N PRO A 153 22.13 -31.84 -15.42
CA PRO A 153 22.85 -32.75 -16.30
C PRO A 153 22.47 -32.48 -17.76
N LYS A 154 23.46 -32.51 -18.65
CA LYS A 154 23.21 -32.55 -20.09
C LYS A 154 23.02 -34.01 -20.48
N ASP A 155 21.85 -34.35 -21.02
CA ASP A 155 21.68 -35.62 -21.73
C ASP A 155 22.45 -35.56 -23.05
N GLU A 156 23.56 -36.29 -23.12
CA GLU A 156 24.32 -36.50 -24.36
C GLU A 156 23.83 -37.77 -25.05
N GLY A 157 23.26 -37.68 -26.25
CA GLY A 157 22.73 -38.90 -26.87
C GLY A 157 21.99 -38.91 -28.21
N LYS A 158 22.28 -38.02 -29.19
CA LYS A 158 22.37 -38.35 -30.64
C LYS A 158 22.34 -37.13 -31.59
N GLY A 159 23.18 -37.21 -32.63
CA GLY A 159 22.85 -36.71 -33.99
C GLY A 159 23.06 -35.23 -34.27
N LYS A 160 24.21 -34.89 -34.88
CA LYS A 160 24.55 -33.55 -35.38
C LYS A 160 23.46 -32.91 -36.25
N GLN A 161 23.14 -31.64 -35.97
CA GLN A 161 23.06 -30.60 -37.01
C GLN A 161 23.42 -29.22 -36.43
N GLU A 162 23.84 -28.31 -37.29
CA GLU A 162 24.61 -27.11 -36.93
C GLU A 162 23.75 -25.96 -36.38
N LYS A 163 24.39 -25.07 -35.62
CA LYS A 163 23.80 -23.87 -35.00
C LYS A 163 24.12 -22.65 -35.88
N PRO A 164 23.20 -21.68 -36.03
CA PRO A 164 23.20 -20.51 -35.13
C PRO A 164 21.84 -20.32 -34.44
N GLU A 165 21.78 -20.01 -33.14
CA GLU A 165 21.68 -18.64 -32.63
C GLU A 165 20.44 -17.88 -33.12
N ASP A 166 19.32 -17.99 -32.38
CA ASP A 166 18.46 -16.82 -32.16
C ASP A 166 17.50 -16.93 -30.95
N ALA A 167 16.89 -15.79 -30.64
CA ALA A 167 16.07 -15.40 -29.50
C ALA A 167 15.00 -16.38 -28.93
N VAL A 168 14.61 -16.07 -27.68
CA VAL A 168 13.44 -16.59 -26.95
C VAL A 168 12.21 -16.69 -27.86
N HIS A 169 11.81 -17.92 -28.19
CA HIS A 169 10.66 -18.18 -29.05
C HIS A 169 9.36 -17.75 -28.36
N LYS A 170 8.74 -16.68 -28.86
CA LYS A 170 7.38 -16.29 -28.46
C LYS A 170 6.43 -17.40 -28.94
N PRO A 171 5.49 -17.90 -28.09
CA PRO A 171 4.63 -19.01 -28.47
C PRO A 171 3.84 -18.66 -29.74
N THR A 172 3.84 -19.58 -30.71
CA THR A 172 3.23 -19.35 -32.01
C THR A 172 1.71 -19.13 -31.87
N PRO A 173 1.06 -18.41 -32.81
CA PRO A 173 -0.39 -18.19 -32.76
C PRO A 173 -1.22 -19.49 -32.68
N GLU A 174 -0.71 -20.59 -33.24
CA GLU A 174 -1.30 -21.93 -33.14
C GLU A 174 -1.22 -22.50 -31.72
N GLU A 175 -0.07 -22.45 -31.06
CA GLU A 175 0.05 -22.86 -29.65
C GLU A 175 -0.86 -22.04 -28.73
N LEU A 176 -0.97 -20.74 -28.97
CA LEU A 176 -1.88 -19.87 -28.22
C LEU A 176 -3.36 -20.27 -28.43
N ARG A 177 -3.75 -20.67 -29.66
CA ARG A 177 -5.09 -21.20 -29.95
C ARG A 177 -5.37 -22.50 -29.21
N ILE A 178 -4.41 -23.42 -29.15
CA ILE A 178 -4.53 -24.70 -28.42
C ILE A 178 -4.67 -24.45 -26.91
N ARG A 179 -3.79 -23.64 -26.31
CA ARG A 179 -3.85 -23.26 -24.89
C ARG A 179 -5.16 -22.54 -24.55
N LEU A 180 -5.72 -21.76 -25.48
CA LEU A 180 -6.99 -21.04 -25.28
C LEU A 180 -8.23 -21.93 -25.42
N ARG A 181 -8.16 -23.08 -26.12
CA ARG A 181 -9.21 -24.12 -26.05
C ARG A 181 -9.20 -24.82 -24.69
N GLN A 182 -8.04 -25.31 -24.26
CA GLN A 182 -7.86 -25.96 -22.96
C GLN A 182 -8.34 -25.07 -21.78
N ARG A 183 -8.05 -23.77 -21.84
CA ARG A 183 -8.58 -22.80 -20.84
C ARG A 183 -10.11 -22.67 -20.85
N ARG A 184 -10.77 -22.76 -22.01
CA ARG A 184 -12.23 -22.68 -22.10
C ARG A 184 -12.91 -23.93 -21.54
N GLU A 185 -12.35 -25.10 -21.83
CA GLU A 185 -12.82 -26.38 -21.28
C GLU A 185 -12.69 -26.40 -19.75
N HIS A 186 -11.53 -25.97 -19.22
CA HIS A 186 -11.33 -25.83 -17.78
C HIS A 186 -12.28 -24.81 -17.14
N MET A 187 -12.52 -23.66 -17.77
CA MET A 187 -13.47 -22.65 -17.30
C MET A 187 -14.93 -23.16 -17.32
N ALA A 188 -15.30 -23.99 -18.31
CA ALA A 188 -16.62 -24.63 -18.37
C ALA A 188 -16.79 -25.61 -17.21
N ALA A 189 -15.83 -26.51 -16.98
CA ALA A 189 -15.88 -27.45 -15.86
C ALA A 189 -15.97 -26.75 -14.49
N VAL A 190 -15.24 -25.63 -14.29
CA VAL A 190 -15.33 -24.80 -13.08
C VAL A 190 -16.71 -24.15 -12.93
N ARG A 191 -17.28 -23.62 -14.01
CA ARG A 191 -18.64 -23.04 -14.00
C ARG A 191 -19.69 -24.08 -13.66
N ASP A 192 -19.59 -25.28 -14.22
CA ASP A 192 -20.59 -26.32 -14.05
C ASP A 192 -20.54 -26.89 -12.63
N GLY A 193 -19.34 -27.07 -12.06
CA GLY A 193 -19.14 -27.39 -10.63
C GLY A 193 -19.51 -26.26 -9.65
N LEU A 194 -19.62 -25.01 -10.11
CA LEU A 194 -20.22 -23.89 -9.35
C LEU A 194 -21.75 -23.93 -9.38
N GLY A 195 -22.34 -24.39 -10.49
CA GLY A 195 -23.78 -24.67 -10.59
C GLY A 195 -24.23 -25.74 -9.59
N GLU A 196 -23.46 -26.82 -9.46
CA GLU A 196 -23.71 -27.88 -8.47
C GLU A 196 -23.67 -27.35 -7.02
N LYS A 197 -22.76 -26.41 -6.73
CA LYS A 197 -22.63 -25.76 -5.40
C LYS A 197 -23.64 -24.63 -5.15
N ALA A 198 -24.42 -24.22 -6.15
CA ALA A 198 -25.51 -23.25 -5.93
C ALA A 198 -26.71 -23.89 -5.19
N ASP A 199 -26.88 -25.21 -5.27
CA ASP A 199 -27.99 -25.93 -4.65
C ASP A 199 -27.80 -26.24 -3.14
N VAL A 200 -26.80 -25.60 -2.50
CA VAL A 200 -26.64 -25.55 -1.03
C VAL A 200 -27.93 -25.09 -0.34
N LYS A 201 -28.76 -24.26 -1.00
CA LYS A 201 -30.07 -23.87 -0.47
C LYS A 201 -31.07 -25.04 -0.41
N LYS A 202 -31.06 -25.96 -1.39
CA LYS A 202 -31.84 -27.20 -1.35
C LYS A 202 -31.31 -28.17 -0.29
N GLN A 203 -29.99 -28.36 -0.20
CA GLN A 203 -29.38 -29.18 0.85
C GLN A 203 -29.72 -28.65 2.26
N MET A 204 -29.66 -27.34 2.48
CA MET A 204 -30.05 -26.70 3.74
C MET A 204 -31.55 -26.87 4.05
N SER A 205 -32.43 -26.83 3.05
CA SER A 205 -33.86 -27.11 3.26
C SER A 205 -34.14 -28.58 3.55
N ASP A 206 -33.44 -29.52 2.90
CA ASP A 206 -33.62 -30.95 3.15
C ASP A 206 -33.10 -31.34 4.54
N LEU A 207 -31.97 -30.78 4.96
CA LEU A 207 -31.45 -30.91 6.33
C LEU A 207 -32.42 -30.32 7.36
N LYS A 208 -33.08 -29.20 7.05
CA LYS A 208 -34.11 -28.59 7.91
C LYS A 208 -35.39 -29.45 7.96
N ALA A 209 -35.81 -30.05 6.85
CA ALA A 209 -36.96 -30.96 6.78
C ALA A 209 -36.70 -32.25 7.57
N ARG A 210 -35.51 -32.85 7.46
CA ARG A 210 -35.07 -33.98 8.29
C ARG A 210 -35.06 -33.63 9.78
N ARG A 211 -34.61 -32.42 10.14
CA ARG A 211 -34.58 -31.94 11.53
C ARG A 211 -35.98 -31.60 12.07
N SER A 212 -36.94 -31.18 11.24
CA SER A 212 -38.33 -30.95 11.66
C SER A 212 -39.12 -32.26 11.78
N ALA A 213 -38.85 -33.26 10.94
CA ALA A 213 -39.38 -34.61 11.11
C ALA A 213 -38.96 -35.22 12.47
N SER A 214 -37.69 -35.04 12.86
CA SER A 214 -37.17 -35.45 14.17
C SER A 214 -37.82 -34.74 15.37
N ARG A 215 -38.54 -33.62 15.16
CA ARG A 215 -39.19 -32.84 16.22
C ARG A 215 -40.69 -33.16 16.40
N ARG A 216 -41.25 -34.08 15.62
CA ARG A 216 -42.65 -34.53 15.75
C ARG A 216 -42.79 -35.82 16.60
N ARG A 217 -42.52 -35.71 17.90
CA ARG A 217 -43.14 -36.55 18.96
C ARG A 217 -43.46 -35.66 20.18
N PRO A 218 -44.59 -35.89 20.88
CA PRO A 218 -45.34 -34.78 21.49
C PRO A 218 -45.04 -34.53 22.98
N GLY A 219 -45.28 -33.29 23.41
CA GLY A 219 -45.29 -32.85 24.81
C GLY A 219 -46.05 -31.52 24.98
N SER A 220 -47.05 -31.54 25.85
CA SER A 220 -47.94 -30.46 26.34
C SER A 220 -47.19 -29.22 26.91
N THR A 221 -47.74 -27.99 27.06
CA THR A 221 -49.12 -27.42 26.98
C THR A 221 -49.05 -25.87 26.92
N SER A 222 -50.15 -25.17 26.56
CA SER A 222 -50.70 -23.85 27.04
C SER A 222 -49.76 -22.77 27.64
N ALA A 223 -49.87 -21.43 27.52
CA ALA A 223 -50.86 -20.42 27.09
C ALA A 223 -50.22 -19.00 27.37
N ASP A 224 -50.81 -17.80 27.21
CA ASP A 224 -51.72 -17.16 26.22
C ASP A 224 -51.77 -15.61 26.49
N GLY A 225 -52.27 -14.77 25.56
CA GLY A 225 -52.54 -13.32 25.71
C GLY A 225 -51.33 -12.36 25.63
N THR A 226 -51.41 -11.06 25.26
CA THR A 226 -52.48 -10.19 24.71
C THR A 226 -51.84 -8.98 23.99
N ALA A 227 -52.58 -8.26 23.14
CA ALA A 227 -52.06 -7.21 22.24
C ALA A 227 -51.86 -5.80 22.87
N SER A 228 -51.17 -4.91 22.15
CA SER A 228 -51.13 -3.45 22.38
C SER A 228 -50.87 -2.70 21.05
N PRO A 229 -51.54 -1.55 20.79
CA PRO A 229 -51.37 -0.79 19.54
C PRO A 229 -50.41 0.41 19.66
N ASP A 230 -49.88 0.82 18.49
CA ASP A 230 -49.62 2.19 17.98
C ASP A 230 -49.14 3.35 18.92
N GLY A 231 -48.30 4.30 18.52
CA GLY A 231 -47.82 4.65 17.18
C GLY A 231 -46.76 5.77 17.18
N THR A 232 -46.11 5.96 16.03
CA THR A 232 -44.97 6.86 15.79
C THR A 232 -45.27 8.36 15.95
N ARG A 233 -44.42 9.10 16.68
CA ARG A 233 -44.49 10.59 16.72
C ARG A 233 -43.19 11.36 17.04
N GLY A 234 -41.99 10.77 16.83
CA GLY A 234 -40.71 11.38 17.26
C GLY A 234 -39.72 11.79 16.17
N THR A 235 -39.90 11.39 14.91
CA THR A 235 -38.82 11.42 13.89
C THR A 235 -38.90 12.55 12.85
N ALA A 236 -39.89 13.44 12.94
CA ALA A 236 -40.06 14.54 11.98
C ALA A 236 -39.26 15.80 12.36
N ASP A 237 -39.25 16.16 13.65
CA ASP A 237 -38.66 17.43 14.12
C ASP A 237 -37.12 17.41 14.18
N GLU A 238 -36.51 16.23 14.37
CA GLU A 238 -35.05 16.09 14.48
C GLU A 238 -34.32 16.22 13.12
N ILE A 239 -35.03 16.05 11.99
CA ILE A 239 -34.46 16.16 10.65
C ILE A 239 -34.45 17.61 10.15
N GLY A 240 -35.42 18.43 10.58
CA GLY A 240 -35.53 19.83 10.19
C GLY A 240 -34.40 20.72 10.72
N THR A 241 -33.80 20.38 11.86
CA THR A 241 -32.74 21.15 12.51
C THR A 241 -31.36 20.90 11.87
N MET A 242 -31.04 19.65 11.49
CA MET A 242 -29.73 19.30 10.91
C MET A 242 -29.48 19.85 9.50
N LEU A 243 -30.53 20.25 8.76
CA LEU A 243 -30.39 20.72 7.38
C LEU A 243 -30.07 22.24 7.28
N ARG A 244 -30.15 22.99 8.38
CA ARG A 244 -30.08 24.47 8.36
C ARG A 244 -28.69 25.06 8.65
N GLU A 245 -27.74 24.31 9.22
CA GLU A 245 -26.37 24.82 9.48
C GLU A 245 -25.41 24.68 8.29
N ARG A 246 -25.74 23.88 7.26
CA ARG A 246 -24.79 23.51 6.19
C ARG A 246 -24.75 24.49 4.99
N LYS A 247 -24.78 25.81 5.23
CA LYS A 247 -24.73 26.85 4.15
C LYS A 247 -23.92 28.13 4.46
N GLN A 248 -22.74 28.04 5.09
CA GLN A 248 -21.86 29.24 5.25
C GLN A 248 -20.33 29.15 4.93
N PRO A 249 -19.70 28.06 4.43
CA PRO A 249 -18.27 28.09 4.08
C PRO A 249 -17.93 27.89 2.59
N LEU A 250 -18.68 28.47 1.64
CA LEU A 250 -18.35 28.39 0.19
C LEU A 250 -18.02 29.73 -0.49
N ALA A 251 -18.18 30.87 0.20
CA ALA A 251 -17.84 32.19 -0.37
C ALA A 251 -16.32 32.50 -0.35
N VAL A 252 -15.56 31.90 0.57
CA VAL A 252 -14.13 32.23 0.79
C VAL A 252 -13.20 31.65 -0.29
N LEU A 253 -13.64 30.64 -1.04
CA LEU A 253 -12.83 30.05 -2.13
C LEU A 253 -12.78 30.91 -3.41
N GLY A 254 -13.75 31.81 -3.63
CA GLY A 254 -13.80 32.65 -4.83
C GLY A 254 -12.69 33.71 -4.89
N ALA A 255 -12.36 34.32 -3.74
CA ALA A 255 -11.38 35.41 -3.67
C ALA A 255 -9.92 34.95 -3.87
N SER A 256 -9.59 33.70 -3.53
CA SER A 256 -8.21 33.20 -3.54
C SER A 256 -7.65 32.96 -4.95
N LEU A 257 -8.50 32.59 -5.92
CA LEU A 257 -8.03 32.25 -7.27
C LEU A 257 -7.63 33.48 -8.09
N VAL A 258 -8.29 34.62 -7.87
CA VAL A 258 -7.96 35.90 -8.52
C VAL A 258 -6.59 36.41 -8.08
N ALA A 259 -6.27 36.31 -6.78
CA ALA A 259 -4.97 36.68 -6.25
C ALA A 259 -3.82 35.81 -6.80
N MET A 260 -4.05 34.50 -6.95
CA MET A 260 -3.07 33.56 -7.51
C MET A 260 -2.72 33.90 -8.97
N GLY A 261 -3.73 34.24 -9.79
CA GLY A 261 -3.54 34.60 -11.20
C GLY A 261 -2.72 35.88 -11.40
N ILE A 262 -2.88 36.88 -10.53
CA ILE A 262 -2.11 38.13 -10.58
C ILE A 262 -0.63 37.87 -10.21
N LEU A 263 -0.37 36.99 -9.25
CA LEU A 263 0.99 36.63 -8.83
C LEU A 263 1.76 35.90 -9.93
N LEU A 264 1.12 34.92 -10.59
CA LEU A 264 1.69 34.18 -11.73
C LEU A 264 2.03 35.11 -12.91
N ARG A 265 1.14 36.05 -13.25
CA ARG A 265 1.37 37.03 -14.32
C ARG A 265 2.54 37.99 -14.02
N ARG A 266 2.83 38.25 -12.75
CA ARG A 266 3.97 39.09 -12.32
C ARG A 266 5.30 38.33 -12.35
N LEU A 267 5.29 37.00 -12.22
CA LEU A 267 6.48 36.15 -12.30
C LEU A 267 6.97 35.96 -13.74
N MET A 268 6.07 35.94 -14.72
CA MET A 268 6.37 35.74 -16.15
C MET A 268 6.78 37.02 -16.91
N ARG A 269 6.97 38.15 -16.23
CA ARG A 269 7.35 39.45 -16.84
C ARG A 269 8.65 40.00 -16.27
N LYS A 270 9.57 39.11 -15.89
CA LYS A 270 10.90 39.41 -15.40
C LYS A 270 11.90 38.49 -16.07
#